data_AF-A0A0C9XE93-F1
#
_entry.id   AF-A0A0C9XE93-F1
#
_cell.length_a   1.000
_cell.length_b   1.000
_cell.length_c   1.000
_cell.angle_alpha   90.00
_cell.angle_beta   90.00
_cell.angle_gamma   90.00
#
_symmetry.space_group_name_H-M   'P 1'
#
loop_
_entity.id
_entity.type
_entity.pdbx_description
1 polymer ?
#
loop_
_entity_poly.entity_id
_entity_poly.type
_entity_poly.pdbx_seq_one_letter_code
_entity_poly.pdbx_strand_id
1 'polypeptide(L)' 'QTNGYDCSVWVLAQMAAVLRGYEVTGIEECDINHFWHFLGVLIHCVTVLT' A
#
# COMPACT_ATOMS: atom_id res chain seq x y z
N GLN A 1 -4.56 10.96 -5.76
CA GLN A 1 -3.30 10.91 -6.54
C GLN A 1 -3.27 12.10 -7.49
N THR A 2 -2.21 12.88 -7.43
CA THR A 2 -1.95 14.00 -8.35
C THR A 2 -0.79 13.70 -9.31
N ASN A 3 0.10 12.77 -8.94
CA ASN A 3 1.13 12.25 -9.85
C ASN A 3 0.60 11.18 -10.82
N GLY A 4 1.41 10.77 -11.81
CA GLY A 4 1.00 9.80 -12.84
C GLY A 4 1.41 8.34 -12.60
N TYR A 5 2.07 8.01 -11.49
CA TYR A 5 2.79 6.73 -11.35
C TYR A 5 2.46 5.91 -10.10
N ASP A 6 1.78 6.49 -9.09
CA ASP A 6 1.48 5.78 -7.83
C ASP A 6 0.13 5.03 -7.83
N CYS A 7 -0.57 4.94 -8.97
CA CYS A 7 -1.95 4.43 -9.02
C CYS A 7 -2.07 3.00 -8.54
N SER A 8 -1.10 2.14 -8.84
CA SER A 8 -1.05 0.77 -8.36
C SER A 8 -0.90 0.70 -6.84
N VAL A 9 -0.11 1.59 -6.25
CA VAL A 9 0.13 1.66 -4.80
C VAL A 9 -1.14 2.09 -4.08
N TRP A 10 -1.89 3.04 -4.64
CA TRP A 10 -3.21 3.44 -4.14
C TRP A 10 -4.22 2.29 -4.13
N VAL A 11 -4.27 1.49 -5.20
CA VAL A 11 -5.14 0.32 -5.27
C VAL A 11 -4.77 -0.69 -4.17
N LEU A 12 -3.48 -0.95 -3.95
CA LEU A 12 -3.02 -1.85 -2.89
C LEU A 12 -3.35 -1.33 -1.49
N ALA A 13 -3.23 -0.02 -1.25
CA ALA A 13 -3.65 0.61 -0.01
C ALA A 13 -5.15 0.43 0.25
N GLN A 14 -5.98 0.63 -0.78
CA GLN A 14 -7.43 0.45 -0.68
C GLN A 14 -7.80 -1.02 -0.46
N MET A 15 -7.16 -1.96 -1.16
CA MET A 15 -7.35 -3.39 -0.94
C MET A 15 -6.99 -3.79 0.50
N ALA A 16 -5.87 -3.30 1.03
CA ALA A 16 -5.45 -3.57 2.40
C ALA A 16 -6.47 -3.03 3.43
N ALA A 17 -7.07 -1.87 3.18
CA ALA A 17 -8.12 -1.31 4.03
C ALA A 17 -9.38 -2.20 4.02
N VAL A 18 -9.87 -2.59 2.83
CA VAL A 18 -11.05 -3.46 2.67
C VAL A 18 -10.84 -4.82 3.33
N LEU A 19 -9.67 -5.43 3.14
CA LEU A 19 -9.35 -6.72 3.76
C LEU A 19 -9.29 -6.66 5.29
N ARG A 20 -9.07 -5.48 5.87
CA ARG A 20 -9.11 -5.24 7.31
C ARG A 20 -10.49 -4.81 7.82
N GLY A 21 -11.50 -4.77 6.95
CA GLY A 21 -12.88 -4.40 7.29
C GLY A 21 -13.18 -2.90 7.26
N TYR A 22 -12.29 -2.10 6.67
CA TYR A 22 -12.51 -0.66 6.47
C TYR A 22 -13.08 -0.38 5.07
N GLU A 23 -13.88 0.69 4.96
CA GLU A 23 -14.47 1.10 3.68
C GLU A 23 -13.45 1.80 2.77
N VAL A 24 -12.63 2.69 3.34
CA VAL A 24 -11.65 3.51 2.61
C VAL A 24 -10.32 3.55 3.34
N THR A 25 -9.22 3.69 2.59
CA THR A 25 -7.92 3.97 3.19
C THR A 25 -7.85 5.41 3.70
N GLY A 26 -7.20 5.62 4.84
CA GLY A 26 -6.87 6.95 5.37
C GLY A 26 -5.53 7.49 4.89
N ILE A 27 -4.87 6.81 3.95
CA ILE A 27 -3.58 7.20 3.37
C ILE A 27 -3.77 8.46 2.52
N GLU A 28 -2.92 9.46 2.74
CA GLU A 28 -2.80 10.64 1.88
C GLU A 28 -1.61 10.48 0.90
N GLU A 29 -1.48 11.39 -0.07
CA GLU A 29 -0.42 11.29 -1.07
C GLU A 29 0.99 11.40 -0.47
N CYS A 30 1.15 12.13 0.64
CA CYS A 30 2.42 12.18 1.39
C CYS A 30 2.76 10.85 2.09
N ASP A 31 1.77 9.99 2.34
CA ASP A 31 1.94 8.69 3.00
C ASP A 31 2.29 7.57 2.01
N ILE A 32 2.06 7.78 0.70
CA ILE A 32 2.25 6.74 -0.32
C ILE A 32 3.66 6.17 -0.33
N ASN A 33 4.70 7.01 -0.16
CA ASN A 33 6.08 6.53 -0.10
C ASN A 33 6.33 5.63 1.12
N HIS A 34 5.72 5.94 2.27
CA HIS A 34 5.82 5.11 3.46
C HIS A 34 5.09 3.77 3.27
N PHE A 35 3.91 3.80 2.64
CA PHE A 35 3.17 2.59 2.32
C PHE A 35 3.90 1.71 1.30
N TRP A 36 4.55 2.32 0.30
CA TRP A 36 5.37 1.60 -0.68
C TRP A 36 6.55 0.89 -0.01
N HIS A 37 7.27 1.58 0.88
CA HIS A 37 8.35 0.98 1.65
C HIS A 37 7.85 -0.16 2.56
N PHE A 38 6.71 0.04 3.24
CA PHE A 38 6.08 -0.99 4.05
C PHE A 38 5.75 -2.25 3.23
N LEU A 39 5.19 -2.07 2.03
CA LEU A 39 4.90 -3.18 1.12
C LEU A 39 6.19 -3.92 0.71
N GLY A 40 7.26 -3.18 0.41
CA GLY A 40 8.57 -3.75 0.09
C GLY A 40 9.12 -4.64 1.21
N VAL A 41 9.01 -4.21 2.46
CA VAL A 41 9.41 -5.01 3.63
C VAL A 41 8.58 -6.29 3.72
N LEU A 42 7.26 -6.20 3.56
CA LEU A 42 6.38 -7.37 3.61
C LEU A 42 6.71 -8.40 2.51
N ILE A 43 6.92 -7.95 1.28
CA ILE A 43 7.30 -8.83 0.16
C ILE A 43 8.64 -9.52 0.47
N HIS A 44 9.61 -8.77 0.98
CA HIS A 44 10.90 -9.35 1.36
C HIS A 44 10.76 -10.41 2.45
N CYS A 45 9.94 -10.16 3.47
CA CYS A 45 9.65 -11.16 4.51
C CYS A 45 9.02 -12.43 3.94
N VAL A 46 8.05 -12.31 3.02
CA VAL A 46 7.42 -13.48 2.38
C VAL A 46 8.44 -14.28 1.59
N THR A 47 9.27 -13.63 0.77
CA THR A 47 10.31 -14.32 -0.02
C THR A 47 11.34 -15.05 0.84
N VAL A 48 11.63 -14.55 2.05
CA VAL A 48 12.52 -15.24 3.01
C VAL A 48 11.83 -16.47 3.64
N LEU A 49 10.50 -16.47 3.72
CA LEU A 49 9.69 -17.54 4.32
C LEU A 49 9.33 -18.68 3.34
N THR A 50 9.45 -18.46 2.02
CA THR A 50 9.16 -19.44 0.96
C THR A 50 10.41 -20.12 0.42
#